data_AF-A0A1Q7J8M5-F1
#
_entry.id   AF-A0A1Q7J8M5-F1
#
_cell.length_a   1.000
_cell.length_b   1.000
_cell.length_c   1.000
_cell.angle_alpha   90.00
_cell.angle_beta   90.00
_cell.angle_gamma   90.00
#
_symmetry.space_group_name_H-M   'P 1'
#
loop_
_entity.id
_entity.type
_entity.pdbx_description
1 polymer ?
#
loop_
_entity_poly.entity_id
_entity_poly.type
_entity_poly.pdbx_seq_one_letter_code
_entity_poly.pdbx_strand_id
1 'polypeptide(L)'
;MKFNRRMERYLQDLRSREVEAVVPPRGPDVQIVETGGCFLLRGFVSNPHLSPVDFPDQTTLECSANKLRMEAMLDARLVRSCPLLLLTAGLLTARIVSIALARYPGRFNVILSYDGEGCAVRFHKIRAGQRWLAEDLEGYVDEGVLVFEAGQQTPVPALLRA
;
A
#
# COMPACT_ATOMS: atom_id res chain seq x y z
N MET A 1 6.49 -4.24 -12.03
CA MET A 1 6.80 -3.51 -10.77
C MET A 1 7.69 -2.31 -11.09
N LYS A 2 7.50 -1.19 -10.39
CA LYS A 2 8.34 0.02 -10.48
C LYS A 2 8.54 0.59 -9.08
N PHE A 3 9.68 1.20 -8.81
CA PHE A 3 9.94 1.97 -7.59
C PHE A 3 10.97 3.06 -7.86
N ASN A 4 11.00 4.09 -7.02
CA ASN A 4 11.99 5.17 -7.12
C ASN A 4 13.28 4.86 -6.33
N ARG A 5 14.34 5.64 -6.56
CA ARG A 5 15.65 5.50 -5.89
C ARG A 5 15.57 5.62 -4.37
N ARG A 6 14.60 6.37 -3.83
CA ARG A 6 14.41 6.50 -2.37
C ARG A 6 13.87 5.19 -1.79
N MET A 7 12.86 4.58 -2.43
CA MET A 7 12.37 3.26 -2.07
C MET A 7 13.46 2.19 -2.20
N GLU A 8 14.28 2.25 -3.24
CA GLU A 8 15.42 1.33 -3.39
C GLU A 8 16.34 1.33 -2.17
N ARG A 9 16.73 2.51 -1.69
CA ARG A 9 17.56 2.65 -0.47
C ARG A 9 16.89 2.08 0.75
N TYR A 10 15.60 2.37 0.97
CA TYR A 10 14.86 1.81 2.10
C TYR A 10 14.78 0.29 2.06
N LEU A 11 14.61 -0.30 0.88
CA LEU A 11 14.62 -1.76 0.71
C LEU A 11 16.02 -2.36 0.94
N GLN A 12 17.09 -1.65 0.57
CA GLN A 12 18.47 -2.07 0.88
C GLN A 12 18.74 -2.01 2.39
N ASP A 13 18.34 -0.93 3.06
CA ASP A 13 18.47 -0.77 4.50
C ASP A 13 17.73 -1.87 5.25
N LEU A 14 16.49 -2.17 4.83
CA LEU A 14 15.69 -3.24 5.41
C LEU A 14 16.34 -4.62 5.22
N ARG A 15 16.97 -4.90 4.06
CA ARG A 15 17.68 -6.17 3.82
C ARG A 15 18.97 -6.30 4.62
N SER A 16 19.65 -5.18 4.89
CA SER A 16 20.90 -5.16 5.65
C SER A 16 20.70 -5.43 7.15
N ARG A 17 19.46 -5.32 7.63
CA ARG A 17 19.09 -5.51 9.02
C ARG A 17 18.24 -6.76 9.17
N GLU A 18 18.51 -7.58 10.18
CA GLU A 18 17.58 -8.62 10.63
C GLU A 18 16.42 -7.97 11.40
N VAL A 19 15.56 -7.25 10.68
CA VAL A 19 14.34 -6.70 11.27
C VAL A 19 13.30 -7.83 11.29
N GLU A 20 13.17 -8.50 12.43
CA GLU A 20 12.03 -9.37 12.67
C GLU A 20 10.74 -8.56 12.55
N ALA A 21 9.85 -9.02 11.66
CA ALA A 21 8.56 -8.40 11.51
C ALA A 21 7.73 -8.65 12.77
N VAL A 22 7.44 -7.59 13.53
CA VAL A 22 6.31 -7.62 14.45
C VAL A 22 5.05 -7.55 13.60
N VAL A 23 4.57 -8.71 13.15
CA VAL A 23 3.24 -8.81 12.57
C VAL A 23 2.26 -8.60 13.72
N PRO A 24 1.41 -7.56 13.68
CA PRO A 24 0.37 -7.45 14.69
C PRO A 24 -0.45 -8.76 14.71
N PRO A 25 -0.81 -9.29 15.89
CA PRO A 25 -1.44 -10.61 16.03
C PRO A 25 -2.74 -10.76 15.23
N ARG A 26 -3.33 -9.64 14.80
CA ARG A 26 -4.27 -9.56 13.70
C ARG A 26 -3.66 -8.62 12.66
N GLY A 27 -3.27 -9.15 11.50
CA GLY A 27 -2.95 -8.33 10.33
C GLY A 27 -4.13 -7.42 9.95
N PRO A 28 -3.97 -6.49 8.99
CA PRO A 28 -5.07 -5.65 8.58
C PRO A 28 -6.23 -6.52 8.08
N ASP A 29 -7.45 -6.27 8.57
CA ASP A 29 -8.66 -6.88 8.03
C ASP A 29 -8.96 -6.27 6.66
N VAL A 30 -8.26 -6.77 5.64
CA VAL A 30 -8.41 -6.31 4.26
C VAL A 30 -9.63 -6.99 3.65
N GLN A 31 -10.78 -6.33 3.81
CA GLN A 31 -12.00 -6.69 3.10
C GLN A 31 -12.27 -5.66 2.01
N ILE A 32 -12.29 -6.12 0.77
CA ILE A 32 -12.53 -5.28 -0.41
C ILE A 32 -13.93 -5.59 -0.92
N VAL A 33 -14.68 -4.56 -1.29
CA VAL A 33 -16.02 -4.66 -1.88
C VAL A 33 -16.08 -3.88 -3.18
N GLU A 34 -16.83 -4.39 -4.16
CA GLU A 34 -17.14 -3.66 -5.40
C GLU A 34 -18.45 -2.90 -5.22
N THR A 35 -18.43 -1.59 -5.42
CA THR A 35 -19.63 -0.73 -5.36
C THR A 35 -19.43 0.53 -6.20
N GLY A 36 -20.46 0.97 -6.92
CA GLY A 36 -20.38 2.17 -7.78
C GLY A 36 -19.28 2.08 -8.86
N GLY A 37 -18.94 0.86 -9.30
CA GLY A 37 -17.83 0.62 -10.23
C GLY A 37 -16.43 0.83 -9.63
N CYS A 38 -16.31 1.00 -8.32
CA CYS A 38 -15.07 1.12 -7.57
C CYS A 38 -14.83 -0.11 -6.68
N PHE A 39 -13.56 -0.39 -6.40
CA PHE A 39 -13.12 -1.43 -5.46
C PHE A 39 -12.62 -0.74 -4.20
N LEU A 40 -13.38 -0.87 -3.11
CA LEU A 40 -13.18 -0.08 -1.90
C LEU A 40 -12.98 -0.97 -0.67
N LEU A 41 -12.24 -0.49 0.32
CA LEU A 41 -12.20 -1.11 1.64
C LEU A 41 -13.61 -1.13 2.25
N ARG A 42 -14.05 -2.28 2.78
CA ARG A 42 -15.36 -2.42 3.43
C ARG A 42 -15.52 -1.40 4.56
N GLY A 43 -14.47 -1.17 5.36
CA GLY A 43 -14.49 -0.18 6.44
C GLY A 43 -14.81 1.24 5.95
N PHE A 44 -14.32 1.62 4.76
CA PHE A 44 -14.67 2.90 4.13
C PHE A 44 -16.14 2.93 3.71
N VAL A 45 -16.64 1.85 3.09
CA VAL A 45 -18.05 1.78 2.65
C VAL A 45 -19.02 1.82 3.84
N SER A 46 -18.65 1.21 4.97
CA SER A 46 -19.47 1.23 6.20
C SER A 46 -19.49 2.60 6.89
N ASN A 47 -18.46 3.42 6.71
CA ASN A 47 -18.37 4.77 7.28
C ASN A 47 -17.69 5.74 6.31
N PRO A 48 -18.40 6.17 5.25
CA PRO A 48 -17.84 6.98 4.18
C PRO A 48 -17.61 8.41 4.68
N HIS A 49 -16.40 8.92 4.46
CA HIS A 49 -16.01 10.29 4.78
C HIS A 49 -15.57 11.09 3.52
N LEU A 50 -15.73 10.49 2.34
CA LEU A 50 -15.41 11.09 1.04
C LEU A 50 -16.63 10.92 0.13
N SER A 51 -16.98 11.96 -0.64
CA SER A 51 -18.07 11.89 -1.61
C SER A 51 -17.53 11.61 -3.01
N PRO A 52 -18.10 10.64 -3.78
CA PRO A 52 -17.63 10.36 -5.13
C PRO A 52 -17.65 11.56 -6.09
N VAL A 53 -18.55 12.52 -5.87
CA VAL A 53 -18.68 13.73 -6.72
C VAL A 53 -17.50 14.70 -6.57
N ASP A 54 -16.72 14.57 -5.50
CA ASP A 54 -15.56 15.43 -5.22
C ASP A 54 -14.32 14.96 -6.01
N PHE A 55 -14.41 13.84 -6.71
CA PHE A 55 -13.30 13.23 -7.44
C PHE A 55 -13.54 13.26 -8.95
N PRO A 56 -12.49 13.57 -9.74
CA PRO A 56 -12.60 13.62 -11.19
C PRO A 56 -12.83 12.24 -11.82
N ASP A 57 -12.39 11.17 -11.14
CA ASP A 57 -12.55 9.80 -11.61
C ASP A 57 -12.52 8.76 -10.47
N GLN A 58 -12.80 7.51 -10.84
CA GLN A 58 -12.85 6.37 -9.92
C GLN A 58 -11.47 6.01 -9.35
N THR A 59 -10.39 6.16 -10.13
CA THR A 59 -9.03 5.90 -9.64
C THR A 59 -8.63 6.85 -8.53
N THR A 60 -8.97 8.15 -8.65
CA THR A 60 -8.68 9.17 -7.64
C THR A 60 -9.46 8.91 -6.35
N LEU A 61 -10.74 8.54 -6.49
CA LEU A 61 -11.57 8.12 -5.35
C LEU A 61 -11.00 6.86 -4.67
N GLU A 62 -10.72 5.81 -5.44
CA GLU A 62 -10.16 4.56 -4.92
C GLU A 62 -8.85 4.78 -4.17
N CYS A 63 -7.89 5.52 -4.75
CA CYS A 63 -6.62 5.78 -4.08
C CYS A 63 -6.76 6.63 -2.81
N SER A 64 -7.78 7.49 -2.73
CA SER A 64 -8.06 8.31 -1.55
C SER A 64 -8.76 7.51 -0.45
N ALA A 65 -9.75 6.70 -0.82
CA ALA A 65 -10.54 5.86 0.09
C ALA A 65 -9.77 4.63 0.58
N ASN A 66 -8.94 4.02 -0.27
CA ASN A 66 -8.20 2.80 0.00
C ASN A 66 -6.83 3.08 0.61
N LYS A 67 -6.74 3.92 1.64
CA LYS A 67 -5.47 4.28 2.28
C LYS A 67 -5.32 3.58 3.63
N LEU A 68 -4.54 2.50 3.67
CA LEU A 68 -4.14 1.82 4.90
C LEU A 68 -2.86 2.46 5.43
N ARG A 69 -2.91 3.02 6.64
CA ARG A 69 -1.77 3.66 7.32
C ARG A 69 -1.19 2.72 8.36
N MET A 70 0.08 2.36 8.23
CA MET A 70 0.73 1.37 9.12
C MET A 70 0.93 1.93 10.53
N GLU A 71 1.07 3.24 10.65
CA GLU A 71 1.20 4.00 11.90
C GLU A 71 -0.05 3.87 12.77
N ALA A 72 -1.22 3.64 12.16
CA ALA A 72 -2.46 3.41 12.90
C ALA A 72 -2.58 1.98 13.47
N MET A 73 -1.66 1.09 13.10
CA MET A 73 -1.72 -0.34 13.40
C MET A 73 -0.61 -0.82 14.35
N LEU A 74 0.45 -0.03 14.53
CA LEU A 74 1.61 -0.36 15.35
C LEU A 74 1.71 0.56 16.56
N ASP A 75 2.32 0.07 17.64
CA ASP A 75 2.59 0.88 18.82
C ASP A 75 3.59 2.00 18.48
N ALA A 76 3.21 3.25 18.77
CA ALA A 76 4.01 4.42 18.45
C ALA A 76 5.41 4.42 19.13
N ARG A 77 5.56 3.76 20.28
CA ARG A 77 6.87 3.59 20.95
C ARG A 77 7.76 2.65 20.15
N LEU A 78 7.22 1.55 19.63
CA LEU A 78 7.97 0.61 18.78
C LEU A 78 8.40 1.27 17.49
N VAL A 79 7.49 2.01 16.84
CA VAL A 79 7.78 2.75 15.60
C VAL A 79 8.89 3.77 15.80
N ARG A 80 8.88 4.54 16.91
CA ARG A 80 9.96 5.49 17.20
C ARG A 80 11.32 4.82 17.37
N SER A 81 11.37 3.64 17.97
CA SER A 81 12.62 2.89 18.16
C SER A 81 13.10 2.20 16.88
N CYS A 82 12.19 1.83 15.97
CA CYS A 82 12.52 1.19 14.71
C CYS A 82 11.51 1.59 13.60
N PRO A 83 11.73 2.72 12.90
CA PRO A 83 10.80 3.19 11.86
C PRO A 83 10.65 2.22 10.68
N LEU A 84 11.67 1.40 10.42
CA LEU A 84 11.62 0.36 9.38
C LEU A 84 10.54 -0.70 9.64
N LEU A 85 10.02 -0.82 10.88
CA LEU A 85 8.84 -1.66 11.16
C LEU A 85 7.62 -1.24 10.32
N LEU A 86 7.46 0.06 10.05
CA LEU A 86 6.39 0.56 9.20
C LEU A 86 6.53 0.06 7.77
N LEU A 87 7.75 0.07 7.22
CA LEU A 87 8.02 -0.44 5.88
C LEU A 87 7.77 -1.95 5.81
N THR A 88 8.20 -2.71 6.81
CA THR A 88 7.93 -4.15 6.90
C THR A 88 6.44 -4.45 6.96
N ALA A 89 5.69 -3.74 7.82
CA ALA A 89 4.23 -3.85 7.91
C ALA A 89 3.55 -3.45 6.59
N GLY A 90 4.05 -2.40 5.93
CA GLY A 90 3.59 -1.96 4.62
C GLY A 90 3.75 -3.03 3.56
N LEU A 91 4.93 -3.66 3.47
CA LEU A 91 5.22 -4.73 2.49
C LEU A 91 4.33 -5.96 2.71
N LEU A 92 4.14 -6.36 3.97
CA LEU A 92 3.23 -7.45 4.34
C LEU A 92 1.78 -7.11 3.97
N THR A 93 1.34 -5.90 4.29
CA THR A 93 -0.01 -5.42 3.98
C THR A 93 -0.23 -5.33 2.47
N ALA A 94 0.74 -4.82 1.72
CA ALA A 94 0.69 -4.75 0.27
C ALA A 94 0.57 -6.15 -0.36
N ARG A 95 1.23 -7.17 0.21
CA ARG A 95 1.04 -8.57 -0.20
C ARG A 95 -0.36 -9.09 0.10
N ILE A 96 -0.91 -8.82 1.28
CA ILE A 96 -2.28 -9.22 1.65
C ILE A 96 -3.30 -8.56 0.71
N VAL A 97 -3.16 -7.27 0.46
CA VAL A 97 -3.99 -6.51 -0.49
C VAL A 97 -3.88 -7.09 -1.90
N SER A 98 -2.66 -7.39 -2.36
CA SER A 98 -2.43 -8.02 -3.68
C SER A 98 -3.17 -9.36 -3.82
N ILE A 99 -3.08 -10.22 -2.81
CA ILE A 99 -3.78 -11.52 -2.78
C ILE A 99 -5.30 -11.33 -2.77
N ALA A 100 -5.81 -10.36 -2.00
CA ALA A 100 -7.24 -10.07 -1.95
C ALA A 100 -7.76 -9.57 -3.30
N LEU A 101 -7.04 -8.67 -3.96
CA LEU A 101 -7.39 -8.10 -5.27
C LEU A 101 -7.32 -9.12 -6.40
N ALA A 102 -6.40 -10.10 -6.33
CA ALA A 102 -6.26 -11.15 -7.33
C ALA A 102 -7.51 -12.05 -7.45
N ARG A 103 -8.46 -11.98 -6.50
CA ARG A 103 -9.74 -12.70 -6.55
C ARG A 103 -10.80 -12.00 -7.40
N TYR A 104 -10.57 -10.75 -7.78
CA TYR A 104 -11.52 -9.94 -8.52
C TYR A 104 -11.15 -9.86 -10.01
N PRO A 105 -12.14 -9.74 -10.90
CA PRO A 105 -11.87 -9.56 -12.32
C PRO A 105 -11.24 -8.18 -12.60
N GLY A 106 -10.21 -8.19 -13.43
CA GLY A 106 -9.50 -6.99 -13.87
C GLY A 106 -8.07 -6.92 -13.33
N ARG A 107 -7.43 -5.77 -13.58
CA ARG A 107 -6.05 -5.50 -13.17
C ARG A 107 -6.06 -4.40 -12.13
N PHE A 108 -5.19 -4.50 -11.14
CA PHE A 108 -5.13 -3.56 -10.02
C PHE A 108 -3.71 -3.16 -9.71
N ASN A 109 -3.48 -1.90 -9.40
CA ASN A 109 -2.21 -1.48 -8.82
C ASN A 109 -2.29 -1.51 -7.30
N VAL A 110 -1.23 -2.00 -6.68
CA VAL A 110 -0.93 -1.80 -5.26
C VAL A 110 0.25 -0.85 -5.17
N ILE A 111 0.11 0.17 -4.33
CA ILE A 111 1.06 1.25 -4.16
C ILE A 111 1.45 1.29 -2.69
N LEU A 112 2.74 1.23 -2.40
CA LEU A 112 3.30 1.46 -1.08
C LEU A 112 4.11 2.75 -1.13
N SER A 113 3.82 3.66 -0.21
CA SER A 113 4.64 4.84 0.02
C SER A 113 5.24 4.83 1.43
N TYR A 114 6.50 5.26 1.55
CA TYR A 114 7.24 5.31 2.81
C TYR A 114 8.21 6.50 2.79
N ASP A 115 8.07 7.44 3.72
CA ASP A 115 8.91 8.64 3.80
C ASP A 115 10.02 8.55 4.86
N GLY A 116 10.02 7.51 5.69
CA GLY A 116 10.91 7.35 6.84
C GLY A 116 10.16 7.40 8.17
N GLU A 117 9.05 8.12 8.23
CA GLU A 117 8.23 8.33 9.44
C GLU A 117 6.82 7.75 9.32
N GLY A 118 6.31 7.66 8.09
CA GLY A 118 4.99 7.16 7.77
C GLY A 118 4.99 6.18 6.60
N CYS A 119 4.04 5.23 6.61
CA CYS A 119 3.89 4.23 5.57
C CYS A 119 2.42 4.02 5.21
N ALA A 120 2.10 4.17 3.93
CA ALA A 120 0.75 3.97 3.43
C ALA A 120 0.70 2.95 2.29
N VAL A 121 -0.24 2.00 2.41
CA VAL A 121 -0.61 1.09 1.32
C VAL A 121 -1.92 1.56 0.69
N ARG A 122 -1.89 1.75 -0.62
CA ARG A 122 -3.04 2.10 -1.46
C ARG A 122 -3.27 1.09 -2.56
N PHE A 123 -4.48 1.05 -3.09
CA PHE A 123 -4.77 0.30 -4.29
C PHE A 123 -5.90 0.93 -5.11
N HIS A 124 -5.87 0.66 -6.40
CA HIS A 124 -6.92 1.05 -7.34
C HIS A 124 -6.99 0.08 -8.52
N LYS A 125 -8.13 0.01 -9.20
CA LYS A 125 -8.26 -0.72 -10.46
C LYS A 125 -7.59 0.06 -11.58
N ILE A 126 -6.90 -0.65 -12.48
CA ILE A 126 -6.27 -0.07 -13.66
C ILE A 126 -7.36 0.13 -14.71
N ARG A 127 -7.60 1.39 -15.07
CA ARG A 127 -8.58 1.79 -16.08
C ARG A 127 -7.89 2.59 -17.17
N ALA A 128 -8.37 2.46 -18.41
CA ALA A 128 -7.86 3.26 -19.51
C ALA A 128 -8.11 4.76 -19.23
N GLY A 129 -7.09 5.59 -19.45
CA GLY A 129 -7.16 7.05 -19.27
C GLY A 129 -7.13 7.56 -17.83
N GLN A 130 -7.26 6.69 -16.81
CA GLN A 130 -7.20 7.10 -15.40
C GLN A 130 -5.85 6.74 -14.79
N ARG A 131 -5.27 7.66 -14.01
CA ARG A 131 -3.95 7.49 -13.40
C ARG A 131 -3.90 8.17 -12.04
N TRP A 132 -3.27 7.50 -11.08
CA TRP A 132 -2.95 8.09 -9.77
C TRP A 132 -1.52 8.61 -9.70
N LEU A 133 -0.55 7.80 -10.16
CA LEU A 133 0.86 8.15 -10.14
C LEU A 133 1.29 8.78 -11.46
N ALA A 134 2.15 9.80 -11.37
CA ALA A 134 3.02 10.20 -12.47
C ALA A 134 3.80 9.00 -13.05
N GLU A 135 4.14 9.07 -14.34
CA GLU A 135 4.88 8.02 -15.01
C GLU A 135 6.31 7.88 -14.48
N ASP A 136 6.93 9.02 -14.19
CA ASP A 136 8.20 9.11 -13.49
C ASP A 136 7.98 9.15 -11.96
N LEU A 137 8.41 8.10 -11.27
CA LEU A 137 8.31 8.00 -9.82
C LEU A 137 9.41 8.79 -9.09
N GLU A 138 10.45 9.25 -9.80
CA GLU A 138 11.49 10.07 -9.19
C GLU A 138 10.99 11.48 -8.82
N GLY A 139 9.86 11.91 -9.39
CA GLY A 139 9.20 13.16 -9.01
C GLY A 139 8.66 13.19 -7.57
N TYR A 140 8.50 12.02 -6.93
CA TYR A 140 8.12 11.92 -5.52
C TYR A 140 9.37 12.01 -4.63
N VAL A 141 9.85 13.24 -4.44
CA VAL A 141 11.16 13.49 -3.78
C VAL A 141 11.15 13.22 -2.27
N ASP A 142 9.99 13.29 -1.63
CA ASP A 142 9.82 13.17 -0.17
C ASP A 142 9.49 11.75 0.30
N GLU A 143 9.11 10.85 -0.60
CA GLU A 143 8.73 9.48 -0.24
C GLU A 143 9.33 8.44 -1.19
N GLY A 144 9.70 7.30 -0.62
CA GLY A 144 9.92 6.10 -1.40
C GLY A 144 8.58 5.59 -1.92
N VAL A 145 8.45 5.39 -3.23
CA VAL A 145 7.25 4.83 -3.85
C VAL A 145 7.56 3.48 -4.48
N LEU A 146 6.75 2.47 -4.18
CA LEU A 146 6.74 1.15 -4.81
C LEU A 146 5.35 0.93 -5.42
N VAL A 147 5.28 0.54 -6.69
CA VAL A 147 4.03 0.16 -7.35
C VAL A 147 4.19 -1.15 -8.11
N PHE A 148 3.20 -2.03 -7.96
CA PHE A 148 3.14 -3.29 -8.68
C PHE A 148 1.69 -3.69 -8.94
N GLU A 149 1.51 -4.53 -9.93
CA GLU A 149 0.19 -5.06 -10.26
C GLU A 149 -0.16 -6.21 -9.30
N ALA A 150 -1.38 -6.22 -8.78
CA ALA A 150 -1.87 -7.28 -7.92
C ALA A 150 -1.81 -8.64 -8.62
N GLY A 151 -1.56 -9.70 -7.85
CA GLY A 151 -1.38 -11.05 -8.38
C GLY A 151 -0.01 -11.32 -9.00
N GLN A 152 0.84 -10.30 -9.23
CA GLN A 152 2.25 -10.52 -9.55
C GLN A 152 3.07 -10.79 -8.27
N GLN A 153 4.17 -11.54 -8.41
CA GLN A 153 5.09 -11.78 -7.29
C GLN A 153 5.55 -10.44 -6.71
N THR A 154 5.24 -10.25 -5.43
CA THR A 154 5.67 -9.10 -4.64
C THR A 154 7.15 -9.31 -4.27
N PRO A 155 8.00 -8.27 -4.28
CA PRO A 155 9.37 -8.35 -3.79
C PRO A 155 9.34 -8.33 -2.27
N VAL A 156 8.64 -9.27 -1.64
CA VAL A 156 8.87 -9.45 -0.21
C VAL A 156 10.31 -9.92 -0.10
N PRO A 157 11.17 -9.22 0.67
CA PRO A 157 12.50 -9.73 0.94
C PRO A 157 12.38 -11.18 1.41
N ALA A 158 13.34 -12.03 1.03
CA ALA A 158 13.37 -13.44 1.44
C ALA A 158 13.27 -13.64 2.98
N LEU A 159 13.44 -12.56 3.76
CA LEU A 159 13.24 -12.42 5.20
C LEU A 159 11.83 -12.75 5.73
N LEU A 160 10.81 -12.90 4.88
CA LEU A 160 9.43 -13.22 5.31
C LEU A 160 8.93 -14.56 4.76
N ARG A 161 9.85 -15.52 4.62
CA ARG A 161 9.49 -16.94 4.50
C ARG A 161 9.52 -17.55 5.90
N ALA A 162 8.38 -17.43 6.60
CA ALA A 162 7.99 -18.45 7.56
C ALA A 162 7.23 -19.56 6.80
#